data_AF-A0A2S7I611-F1
#
_entry.id   AF-A0A2S7I611-F1
#
_cell.length_a   1.000
_cell.length_b   1.000
_cell.length_c   1.000
_cell.angle_alpha   90.00
_cell.angle_beta   90.00
_cell.angle_gamma   90.00
#
_symmetry.space_group_name_H-M   'P 1'
#
loop_
_entity.id
_entity.type
_entity.pdbx_description
1 polymer ?
#
loop_
_entity_poly.entity_id
_entity_poly.type
_entity_poly.pdbx_seq_one_letter_code
_entity_poly.pdbx_strand_id
1 'polypeptide(L)'
;MNLGLHLYNYLQEKGSAELPGFGVFTLKKKSATLDEQSSKILPPTYEISFVENKNVFNADFAKYIVEKTGENLFVVQSLIKEEVISWVEALQAEQKITIDEIGEFSREENVIKLLDQKKYTNTPKFFGLEEISLEQIQNSENSEDLPESDNQYVFNNSILWIFLFILPVGAIIYLAINYQDQIFGKKSFDKVSVKTSTHRIPEKPKVNPIVPKDSLQTSKTDSLRISK
;
A
#
# COMPACT_ATOMS: atom_id res chain seq x y z
N MET A 1 -30.80 -20.53 -10.29
CA MET A 1 -29.43 -20.06 -10.00
C MET A 1 -29.47 -19.33 -8.66
N ASN A 2 -28.35 -19.05 -7.98
CA ASN A 2 -28.38 -18.12 -6.84
C ASN A 2 -27.91 -16.75 -7.35
N LEU A 3 -28.82 -15.95 -7.92
CA LEU A 3 -28.47 -14.67 -8.54
C LEU A 3 -27.95 -13.66 -7.51
N GLY A 4 -28.49 -13.69 -6.29
CA GLY A 4 -28.05 -12.82 -5.18
C GLY A 4 -26.56 -12.97 -4.87
N LEU A 5 -26.09 -14.22 -4.74
CA LEU A 5 -24.68 -14.51 -4.50
C LEU A 5 -23.78 -14.08 -5.67
N HIS A 6 -24.17 -14.35 -6.91
CA HIS A 6 -23.40 -13.92 -8.09
C HIS A 6 -23.32 -12.39 -8.18
N LEU A 7 -24.43 -11.71 -7.89
CA LEU A 7 -24.51 -10.26 -7.87
C LEU A 7 -23.60 -9.67 -6.79
N TYR A 8 -23.61 -10.25 -5.59
CA TYR A 8 -22.74 -9.85 -4.50
C TYR A 8 -21.26 -9.99 -4.86
N ASN A 9 -20.86 -11.13 -5.43
CA ASN A 9 -19.48 -11.36 -5.87
C ASN A 9 -19.05 -10.38 -6.97
N TYR A 10 -19.94 -10.12 -7.94
CA TYR A 10 -19.68 -9.15 -9.00
C TYR A 10 -19.51 -7.73 -8.44
N LEU A 11 -20.33 -7.33 -7.46
CA LEU A 11 -20.23 -6.04 -6.77
C LEU A 11 -18.91 -5.89 -6.01
N GLN A 12 -18.41 -6.96 -5.38
CA GLN A 12 -17.11 -6.91 -4.69
C GLN A 12 -15.93 -6.70 -5.66
N GLU A 13 -16.00 -7.30 -6.85
CA GLU A 13 -14.96 -7.21 -7.88
C GLU A 13 -15.02 -5.89 -8.66
N LYS A 14 -16.21 -5.45 -9.07
CA LYS A 14 -16.40 -4.29 -9.99
C LYS A 14 -16.93 -3.03 -9.32
N GLY A 15 -17.50 -3.13 -8.13
CA GLY A 15 -18.06 -2.00 -7.37
C GLY A 15 -19.45 -1.54 -7.80
N SER A 16 -19.88 -1.84 -9.02
CA SER A 16 -21.22 -1.52 -9.53
C SER A 16 -21.73 -2.64 -10.43
N ALA A 17 -23.02 -2.93 -10.33
CA ALA A 17 -23.70 -3.96 -11.09
C ALA A 17 -25.02 -3.43 -11.64
N GLU A 18 -25.21 -3.57 -12.94
CA GLU A 18 -26.47 -3.21 -13.58
C GLU A 18 -27.26 -4.50 -13.87
N LEU A 19 -28.49 -4.56 -13.39
CA LEU A 19 -29.37 -5.72 -13.53
C LEU A 19 -30.58 -5.34 -14.42
N PRO A 20 -30.62 -5.84 -15.67
CA PRO A 20 -31.73 -5.57 -16.58
C PRO A 20 -33.09 -5.90 -15.99
N GLY A 21 -34.06 -4.99 -16.12
CA GLY A 21 -35.42 -5.17 -15.60
C GLY A 21 -35.58 -4.92 -14.09
N PHE A 22 -34.50 -4.63 -13.36
CA PHE A 22 -34.54 -4.35 -11.92
C PHE A 22 -33.92 -2.98 -11.58
N GLY A 23 -32.62 -2.82 -11.78
CA GLY A 23 -31.94 -1.57 -11.45
C GLY A 23 -30.42 -1.67 -11.34
N VAL A 24 -29.84 -0.68 -10.69
CA VAL A 24 -28.39 -0.53 -10.53
C VAL A 24 -28.03 -0.67 -9.06
N PHE A 25 -27.06 -1.52 -8.79
CA PHE A 25 -26.48 -1.76 -7.48
C PHE A 25 -25.09 -1.15 -7.43
N THR A 26 -24.79 -0.39 -6.39
CA THR A 26 -23.49 0.25 -6.21
C THR A 26 -22.98 0.00 -4.81
N LEU A 27 -21.75 -0.49 -4.71
CA LEU A 27 -21.04 -0.67 -3.46
C LEU A 27 -20.44 0.66 -3.00
N LYS A 28 -20.98 1.23 -1.94
CA LYS A 28 -20.52 2.49 -1.34
C LYS A 28 -19.63 2.18 -0.14
N LYS A 29 -18.49 2.88 -0.05
CA LYS A 29 -17.64 2.84 1.14
C LYS A 29 -18.24 3.77 2.20
N LYS A 30 -18.42 3.24 3.41
CA LYS A 30 -18.78 4.00 4.61
C LYS A 30 -17.58 4.03 5.54
N SER A 31 -17.20 5.23 5.96
CA SER A 31 -16.11 5.43 6.92
C SER A 31 -16.50 4.92 8.31
N ALA A 32 -15.50 4.73 9.17
CA ALA A 32 -15.76 4.43 10.58
C ALA A 32 -16.62 5.52 11.22
N THR A 33 -17.59 5.11 12.02
CA THR A 33 -18.51 6.02 12.71
C THR A 33 -18.66 5.59 14.17
N LEU A 34 -18.69 6.57 15.06
CA LEU A 34 -19.06 6.36 16.46
C LEU A 34 -20.59 6.20 16.54
N ASP A 35 -21.04 5.08 17.07
CA ASP A 35 -22.43 4.90 17.48
C ASP A 35 -22.55 5.33 18.94
N GLU A 36 -23.12 6.52 19.16
CA GLU A 36 -23.32 7.10 20.49
C GLU A 36 -24.30 6.30 21.35
N GLN A 37 -25.23 5.56 20.75
CA GLN A 37 -26.22 4.78 21.50
C GLN A 37 -25.60 3.52 22.09
N SER A 38 -24.75 2.85 21.33
CA SER A 38 -24.05 1.65 21.78
C SER A 38 -22.66 1.94 22.33
N SER A 39 -22.21 3.20 22.33
CA SER A 39 -20.84 3.63 22.67
C SER A 39 -19.76 2.78 22.00
N LYS A 40 -19.99 2.42 20.73
CA LYS A 40 -19.06 1.61 19.93
C LYS A 40 -18.53 2.38 18.74
N ILE A 41 -17.24 2.22 18.46
CA ILE A 41 -16.65 2.62 17.19
C ILE A 41 -16.92 1.51 16.18
N LEU A 42 -17.76 1.81 15.18
CA LEU A 42 -18.01 0.92 14.05
C LEU A 42 -16.88 1.08 13.03
N PRO A 43 -16.30 -0.02 12.53
CA PRO A 43 -15.23 0.04 11.55
C PRO A 43 -15.75 0.55 10.19
N PRO A 44 -14.85 0.96 9.28
CA PRO A 44 -15.23 1.22 7.91
C PRO A 44 -15.87 -0.03 7.28
N THR A 45 -16.97 0.16 6.57
CA THR A 45 -17.73 -0.93 5.95
C THR A 45 -18.07 -0.59 4.50
N TYR A 46 -18.47 -1.60 3.74
CA TYR A 46 -19.17 -1.40 2.48
C TYR A 46 -20.67 -1.55 2.69
N GLU A 47 -21.42 -0.70 2.02
CA GLU A 47 -22.88 -0.69 1.98
C GLU A 47 -23.35 -0.81 0.54
N ILE A 48 -24.30 -1.70 0.29
CA ILE A 48 -24.92 -1.81 -1.04
C ILE A 48 -26.00 -0.74 -1.13
N SER A 49 -25.93 0.08 -2.15
CA SER A 49 -26.98 1.04 -2.51
C SER A 49 -27.67 0.59 -3.79
N PHE A 50 -28.97 0.78 -3.85
CA PHE A 50 -29.80 0.39 -4.98
C PHE A 50 -30.56 1.58 -5.55
N VAL A 51 -30.61 1.66 -6.87
CA VAL A 51 -31.43 2.62 -7.60
C VAL A 51 -32.24 1.84 -8.64
N GLU A 52 -33.57 1.92 -8.55
CA GLU A 52 -34.45 1.29 -9.53
C GLU A 52 -34.21 1.90 -10.92
N ASN A 53 -33.96 1.04 -11.90
CA ASN A 53 -33.81 1.43 -13.29
C ASN A 53 -34.15 0.24 -14.20
N LYS A 54 -35.32 0.32 -14.84
CA LYS A 54 -35.81 -0.73 -15.74
C LYS A 54 -35.14 -0.70 -17.12
N ASN A 55 -34.51 0.42 -17.48
CA ASN A 55 -33.92 0.66 -18.81
C ASN A 55 -32.42 0.36 -18.83
N VAL A 56 -32.02 -0.71 -18.16
CA VAL A 56 -30.65 -1.24 -18.16
C VAL A 56 -30.57 -2.37 -19.17
N PHE A 57 -29.58 -2.30 -20.07
CA PHE A 57 -29.37 -3.29 -21.13
C PHE A 57 -27.94 -3.86 -21.16
N ASN A 58 -27.12 -3.51 -20.17
CA ASN A 58 -25.75 -3.99 -20.11
C ASN A 58 -25.71 -5.51 -19.85
N ALA A 59 -24.89 -6.21 -20.61
CA ALA A 59 -24.68 -7.66 -20.51
C ALA A 59 -23.43 -8.04 -19.69
N ASP A 60 -22.70 -7.08 -19.12
CA ASP A 60 -21.45 -7.34 -18.41
C ASP A 60 -21.61 -8.27 -17.20
N PHE A 61 -22.71 -8.13 -16.45
CA PHE A 61 -23.01 -9.05 -15.35
C PHE A 61 -23.30 -10.48 -15.86
N ALA A 62 -24.04 -10.62 -16.97
CA ALA A 62 -24.28 -11.93 -17.57
C ALA A 62 -22.99 -12.57 -18.10
N LYS A 63 -22.10 -11.78 -18.72
CA LYS A 63 -20.77 -12.24 -19.15
C LYS A 63 -19.92 -12.72 -17.97
N TYR A 64 -19.95 -11.99 -16.85
CA TYR A 64 -19.26 -12.42 -15.64
C TYR A 64 -19.73 -13.78 -15.15
N ILE A 65 -21.05 -14.01 -15.11
CA ILE A 65 -21.59 -15.30 -14.70
C ILE A 65 -21.13 -16.40 -15.66
N VAL A 66 -21.18 -16.16 -16.98
CA VAL A 66 -20.66 -17.09 -18.01
C VAL A 66 -19.18 -17.42 -17.78
N GLU A 67 -18.35 -16.43 -17.46
CA GLU A 67 -16.93 -16.65 -17.17
C GLU A 67 -16.71 -17.53 -15.93
N LYS A 68 -17.59 -17.46 -14.94
CA LYS A 68 -17.49 -18.26 -13.70
C LYS A 68 -18.13 -19.64 -13.80
N THR A 69 -19.23 -19.78 -14.55
CA THR A 69 -19.99 -21.04 -14.65
C THR A 69 -19.66 -21.85 -15.89
N GLY A 70 -19.12 -21.23 -16.94
CA GLY A 70 -18.86 -21.87 -18.24
C GLY A 70 -20.13 -22.11 -19.06
N GLU A 71 -21.27 -21.55 -18.66
CA GLU A 71 -22.55 -21.72 -19.35
C GLU A 71 -22.69 -20.84 -20.61
N ASN A 72 -23.70 -21.12 -21.42
CA ASN A 72 -24.00 -20.30 -22.58
C ASN A 72 -24.62 -18.95 -22.15
N LEU A 73 -24.17 -17.84 -22.76
CA LEU A 73 -24.66 -16.50 -22.46
C LEU A 73 -26.19 -16.35 -22.59
N PHE A 74 -26.80 -16.99 -23.58
CA PHE A 74 -28.25 -16.94 -23.77
C PHE A 74 -29.00 -17.63 -22.62
N VAL A 75 -28.47 -18.76 -22.13
CA VAL A 75 -29.04 -19.49 -21.00
C VAL A 75 -28.94 -18.64 -19.74
N VAL A 76 -27.75 -18.10 -19.46
CA VAL A 76 -27.52 -17.21 -18.31
C VAL A 76 -28.44 -15.98 -18.35
N GLN A 77 -28.56 -15.30 -19.49
CA GLN A 77 -29.47 -14.16 -19.63
C GLN A 77 -30.93 -14.53 -19.39
N SER A 78 -31.36 -15.72 -19.82
CA SER A 78 -32.71 -16.21 -19.59
C SER A 78 -32.95 -16.49 -18.11
N LEU A 79 -32.00 -17.15 -17.43
CA LEU A 79 -32.06 -17.42 -15.99
C LEU A 79 -32.11 -16.13 -15.16
N ILE A 80 -31.25 -15.15 -15.50
CA ILE A 80 -31.27 -13.83 -14.84
C ILE A 80 -32.65 -13.20 -15.00
N LYS A 81 -33.21 -13.22 -16.21
CA LYS A 81 -34.51 -12.62 -16.51
C LYS A 81 -35.64 -13.30 -15.71
N GLU A 82 -35.67 -14.62 -15.66
CA GLU A 82 -36.66 -15.39 -14.90
C GLU A 82 -36.61 -15.05 -13.41
N GLU A 83 -35.41 -15.01 -12.83
CA GLU A 83 -35.22 -14.72 -11.40
C GLU A 83 -35.59 -13.27 -11.06
N VAL A 84 -35.24 -12.30 -11.91
CA VAL A 84 -35.67 -10.90 -11.77
C VAL A 84 -37.18 -10.76 -11.86
N ILE A 85 -37.84 -11.44 -12.80
CA ILE A 85 -39.30 -11.43 -12.92
C ILE A 85 -39.93 -11.95 -11.62
N SER A 86 -39.43 -13.07 -11.09
CA SER A 86 -39.89 -13.63 -9.82
C SER A 86 -39.74 -12.63 -8.66
N TRP A 87 -38.62 -11.90 -8.58
CA TRP A 87 -38.43 -10.87 -7.56
C TRP A 87 -39.43 -9.72 -7.70
N VAL A 88 -39.68 -9.26 -8.92
CA VAL A 88 -40.63 -8.18 -9.19
C VAL A 88 -42.05 -8.59 -8.85
N GLU A 89 -42.46 -9.82 -9.19
CA GLU A 89 -43.76 -10.41 -8.85
C GLU A 89 -43.94 -10.59 -7.34
N ALA A 90 -42.93 -11.09 -6.64
CA ALA A 90 -42.94 -11.20 -5.18
C ALA A 90 -43.10 -9.82 -4.52
N LEU A 91 -42.38 -8.81 -5.00
CA LEU A 91 -42.56 -7.42 -4.57
C LEU A 91 -43.95 -6.84 -4.90
N GLN A 92 -44.65 -7.38 -5.91
CA GLN A 92 -46.03 -6.96 -6.23
C GLN A 92 -47.04 -7.60 -5.28
N ALA A 93 -46.83 -8.87 -4.91
CA ALA A 93 -47.73 -9.61 -4.04
C ALA A 93 -47.56 -9.25 -2.56
N GLU A 94 -46.32 -9.31 -2.06
CA GLU A 94 -46.01 -9.25 -0.62
C GLU A 94 -45.45 -7.88 -0.20
N GLN A 95 -45.25 -6.95 -1.14
CA GLN A 95 -44.59 -5.65 -0.98
C GLN A 95 -43.15 -5.71 -0.49
N LYS A 96 -42.65 -6.87 -0.04
CA LYS A 96 -41.30 -7.09 0.47
C LYS A 96 -40.71 -8.38 -0.08
N ILE A 97 -39.39 -8.40 -0.25
CA ILE A 97 -38.63 -9.62 -0.58
C ILE A 97 -37.26 -9.53 0.08
N THR A 98 -36.77 -10.66 0.59
CA THR A 98 -35.38 -10.77 1.03
C THR A 98 -34.57 -11.51 -0.03
N ILE A 99 -33.51 -10.88 -0.52
CA ILE A 99 -32.57 -11.48 -1.48
C ILE A 99 -31.30 -11.84 -0.73
N ASP A 100 -30.94 -13.12 -0.78
CA ASP A 100 -29.72 -13.64 -0.18
C ASP A 100 -28.49 -12.85 -0.63
N GLU A 101 -27.58 -12.58 0.30
CA GLU A 101 -26.35 -11.82 0.09
C GLU A 101 -26.51 -10.40 -0.49
N ILE A 102 -27.71 -9.83 -0.51
CA ILE A 102 -27.92 -8.44 -0.95
C ILE A 102 -28.67 -7.65 0.12
N GLY A 103 -29.85 -8.13 0.55
CA GLY A 103 -30.66 -7.43 1.56
C GLY A 103 -32.16 -7.55 1.33
N GLU A 104 -32.93 -6.77 2.11
CA GLU A 104 -34.39 -6.73 2.05
C GLU A 104 -34.87 -5.56 1.19
N PHE A 105 -35.69 -5.85 0.20
CA PHE A 105 -36.31 -4.86 -0.67
C PHE A 105 -37.77 -4.68 -0.30
N SER A 106 -38.26 -3.46 -0.36
CA SER A 106 -39.66 -3.12 -0.22
C SER A 106 -40.11 -2.22 -1.35
N ARG A 107 -41.38 -2.35 -1.75
CA ARG A 107 -42.01 -1.43 -2.66
C ARG A 107 -42.77 -0.37 -1.87
N GLU A 108 -42.27 0.86 -1.90
CA GLU A 108 -42.94 2.03 -1.34
C GLU A 108 -43.32 2.98 -2.47
N GLU A 109 -44.59 3.42 -2.52
CA GLU A 109 -45.04 4.45 -3.48
C GLU A 109 -44.69 4.13 -4.94
N ASN A 110 -44.76 2.85 -5.31
CA ASN A 110 -44.44 2.33 -6.64
C ASN A 110 -42.94 2.37 -7.03
N VAL A 111 -42.05 2.63 -6.06
CA VAL A 111 -40.59 2.58 -6.22
C VAL A 111 -40.02 1.47 -5.32
N ILE A 112 -39.05 0.71 -5.84
CA ILE A 112 -38.36 -0.32 -5.07
C ILE A 112 -37.23 0.34 -4.26
N LYS A 113 -37.24 0.14 -2.94
CA LYS A 113 -36.20 0.62 -2.02
C LYS A 113 -35.56 -0.55 -1.29
N LEU A 114 -34.27 -0.42 -1.01
CA LEU A 114 -33.51 -1.34 -0.16
C LEU A 114 -33.66 -0.89 1.30
N LEU A 115 -34.33 -1.70 2.12
CA LEU A 115 -34.64 -1.41 3.53
C LEU A 115 -33.49 -1.82 4.45
N ASP A 116 -33.07 -3.08 4.36
CA ASP A 116 -31.98 -3.62 5.17
C ASP A 116 -30.78 -3.96 4.28
N GLN A 117 -29.63 -3.46 4.68
CA GLN A 117 -28.36 -3.65 4.00
C GLN A 117 -27.55 -4.61 4.84
N LYS A 118 -27.23 -5.79 4.30
CA LYS A 118 -26.25 -6.65 4.95
C LYS A 118 -24.94 -5.86 5.08
N LYS A 119 -24.50 -5.63 6.33
CA LYS A 119 -23.24 -4.96 6.62
C LYS A 119 -22.11 -5.97 6.48
N TYR A 120 -21.23 -5.76 5.50
CA TYR A 120 -20.08 -6.62 5.28
C TYR A 120 -18.86 -6.02 5.99
N THR A 121 -18.73 -6.32 7.28
CA THR A 121 -17.63 -5.83 8.13
C THR A 121 -16.32 -6.56 7.87
N ASN A 122 -16.38 -7.82 7.40
CA ASN A 122 -15.20 -8.67 7.22
C ASN A 122 -14.74 -8.74 5.75
N THR A 123 -14.42 -7.58 5.16
CA THR A 123 -13.76 -7.57 3.84
C THR A 123 -12.24 -7.45 4.01
N PRO A 124 -11.42 -8.17 3.24
CA PRO A 124 -9.95 -8.09 3.31
C PRO A 124 -9.42 -6.66 3.13
N LYS A 125 -10.20 -5.80 2.45
CA LYS A 125 -9.88 -4.39 2.18
C LYS A 125 -9.85 -3.50 3.42
N PHE A 126 -10.45 -3.93 4.54
CA PHE A 126 -10.47 -3.18 5.80
C PHE A 126 -9.57 -3.79 6.88
N PHE A 127 -8.60 -4.63 6.50
CA PHE A 127 -7.60 -5.21 7.39
C PHE A 127 -8.17 -5.95 8.62
N GLY A 128 -9.43 -6.39 8.56
CA GLY A 128 -10.08 -7.12 9.66
C GLY A 128 -10.29 -6.29 10.93
N LEU A 129 -10.52 -4.97 10.81
CA LEU A 129 -10.81 -4.12 11.95
C LEU A 129 -12.12 -4.54 12.64
N GLU A 130 -12.04 -4.81 13.95
CA GLU A 130 -13.18 -5.17 14.79
C GLU A 130 -13.91 -3.92 15.34
N GLU A 131 -15.14 -4.12 15.83
CA GLU A 131 -15.88 -3.09 16.56
C GLU A 131 -15.24 -2.87 17.95
N ILE A 132 -14.99 -1.61 18.31
CA ILE A 132 -14.37 -1.26 19.59
C ILE A 132 -15.45 -0.68 20.52
N SER A 133 -15.68 -1.32 21.66
CA SER A 133 -16.56 -0.82 22.73
C SER A 133 -15.81 0.16 23.62
N LEU A 134 -16.31 1.38 23.75
CA LEU A 134 -15.67 2.44 24.54
C LEU A 134 -15.82 2.21 26.05
N GLU A 135 -16.80 1.43 26.47
CA GLU A 135 -17.00 1.05 27.88
C GLU A 135 -15.83 0.23 28.44
N GLN A 136 -15.15 -0.54 27.58
CA GLN A 136 -13.97 -1.31 27.98
C GLN A 136 -12.75 -0.42 28.18
N ILE A 137 -12.69 0.72 27.48
CA ILE A 137 -11.56 1.66 27.58
C ILE A 137 -11.59 2.39 28.92
N GLN A 138 -12.77 2.80 29.41
CA GLN A 138 -12.91 3.48 30.71
C GLN A 138 -12.45 2.64 31.91
N ASN A 139 -12.49 1.30 31.83
CA ASN A 139 -12.02 0.43 32.92
C ASN A 139 -10.52 0.10 32.85
N SER A 140 -9.82 0.54 31.79
CA SER A 140 -8.38 0.32 31.62
C SER A 140 -7.50 1.40 32.26
N GLU A 141 -8.08 2.40 32.94
CA GLU A 141 -7.38 3.40 33.77
C GLU A 141 -6.78 2.81 35.07
N ASN A 142 -6.49 1.51 35.12
CA ASN A 142 -5.42 0.99 35.98
C ASN A 142 -4.12 0.90 35.17
N SER A 143 -3.85 1.89 34.32
CA SER A 143 -2.49 2.24 33.96
C SER A 143 -1.81 2.74 35.22
N GLU A 144 -0.91 1.91 35.75
CA GLU A 144 0.00 2.19 36.86
C GLU A 144 0.33 3.68 36.93
N ASP A 145 0.01 4.30 38.06
CA ASP A 145 0.44 5.64 38.42
C ASP A 145 1.93 5.77 38.09
N LEU A 146 2.25 6.54 37.04
CA LEU A 146 3.61 7.01 36.81
C LEU A 146 3.96 7.87 38.03
N PRO A 147 4.91 7.47 38.88
CA PRO A 147 5.33 8.35 39.95
C PRO A 147 5.99 9.56 39.28
N GLU A 148 5.43 10.72 39.57
CA GLU A 148 6.04 12.02 39.35
C GLU A 148 7.34 12.06 40.17
N SER A 149 8.42 11.48 39.62
CA SER A 149 9.71 11.43 40.30
C SER A 149 10.66 12.42 39.64
N ASP A 150 10.85 13.54 40.33
CA ASP A 150 11.98 14.44 40.17
C ASP A 150 13.29 13.64 39.98
N ASN A 151 13.94 13.85 38.84
CA ASN A 151 15.35 13.56 38.60
C ASN A 151 15.88 12.23 39.16
N GLN A 152 15.49 11.10 38.59
CA GLN A 152 16.20 9.85 38.82
C GLN A 152 16.82 9.33 37.52
N TYR A 153 18.12 9.60 37.41
CA TYR A 153 19.00 8.97 36.44
C TYR A 153 18.96 7.44 36.67
N VAL A 154 18.21 6.73 35.82
CA VAL A 154 18.16 5.28 35.83
C VAL A 154 19.42 4.74 35.17
N PHE A 155 20.27 4.10 35.98
CA PHE A 155 21.42 3.36 35.48
C PHE A 155 20.94 2.24 34.55
N ASN A 156 21.15 2.42 33.25
CA ASN A 156 20.94 1.38 32.26
C ASN A 156 21.93 0.23 32.50
N ASN A 157 21.50 -1.02 32.31
CA ASN A 157 22.30 -2.24 32.51
C ASN A 157 23.61 -2.29 31.68
N SER A 158 23.79 -1.33 30.77
CA SER A 158 25.01 -1.10 29.99
C SER A 158 26.16 -0.47 30.77
N ILE A 159 25.94 0.12 31.96
CA ILE A 159 27.02 0.77 32.73
C ILE A 159 28.08 -0.25 33.20
N LEU A 160 27.67 -1.46 33.57
CA LEU A 160 28.58 -2.53 33.98
C LEU A 160 29.47 -3.00 32.82
N TRP A 161 28.93 -3.00 31.61
CA TRP A 161 29.71 -3.32 30.40
C TRP A 161 30.78 -2.25 30.12
N ILE A 162 30.50 -0.98 30.37
CA ILE A 162 31.50 0.09 30.19
C ILE A 162 32.72 -0.12 31.10
N PHE A 163 32.52 -0.50 32.37
CA PHE A 163 33.65 -0.82 33.27
C PHE A 163 34.45 -2.04 32.81
N LEU A 164 33.78 -3.05 32.24
CA LEU A 164 34.43 -4.26 31.71
C LEU A 164 35.41 -3.93 30.56
N PHE A 165 35.10 -2.92 29.72
CA PHE A 165 35.95 -2.52 28.60
C PHE A 165 36.95 -1.42 28.97
N ILE A 166 36.61 -0.48 29.86
CA ILE A 166 37.51 0.64 30.21
C ILE A 166 38.79 0.15 30.91
N LEU A 167 38.66 -0.85 31.79
CA LEU A 167 39.76 -1.35 32.61
C LEU A 167 40.86 -2.04 31.77
N PRO A 168 40.56 -3.00 30.87
CA PRO A 168 41.58 -3.61 30.02
C PRO A 168 42.16 -2.63 29.01
N VAL A 169 41.35 -1.75 28.42
CA VAL A 169 41.84 -0.73 27.47
C VAL A 169 42.80 0.23 28.17
N GLY A 170 42.49 0.68 29.38
CA GLY A 170 43.37 1.52 30.18
C GLY A 170 44.71 0.84 30.51
N ALA A 171 44.69 -0.45 30.88
CA ALA A 171 45.91 -1.21 31.15
C ALA A 171 46.80 -1.35 29.90
N ILE A 172 46.20 -1.58 28.73
CA ILE A 172 46.92 -1.65 27.44
C ILE A 172 47.56 -0.30 27.11
N ILE A 173 46.83 0.81 27.28
CA ILE A 173 47.37 2.16 27.04
C ILE A 173 48.54 2.45 27.99
N TYR A 174 48.41 2.12 29.27
CA TYR A 174 49.47 2.31 30.26
C TYR A 174 50.74 1.50 29.91
N LEU A 175 50.58 0.23 29.53
CA LEU A 175 51.67 -0.61 29.06
C LEU A 175 52.34 -0.04 27.80
N ALA A 176 51.56 0.44 26.84
CA ALA A 176 52.08 0.99 25.59
C ALA A 176 52.95 2.25 25.80
N ILE A 177 52.59 3.10 26.78
CA ILE A 177 53.38 4.29 27.11
C ILE A 177 54.64 3.90 27.90
N ASN A 178 54.52 3.02 28.90
CA ASN A 178 55.63 2.72 29.81
C ASN A 178 56.67 1.75 29.23
N TYR A 179 56.27 0.90 28.29
CA TYR A 179 57.12 -0.13 27.68
C TYR A 179 57.24 0.03 26.15
N GLN A 180 57.07 1.25 25.65
CA GLN A 180 57.08 1.56 24.22
C GLN A 180 58.31 0.97 23.50
N ASP A 181 59.49 1.07 24.11
CA ASP A 181 60.76 0.63 23.52
C ASP A 181 60.92 -0.90 23.46
N GLN A 182 60.27 -1.64 24.36
CA GLN A 182 60.29 -3.11 24.38
C GLN A 182 59.24 -3.72 23.46
N ILE A 183 58.07 -3.08 23.35
CA ILE A 183 56.94 -3.58 22.56
C ILE A 183 57.07 -3.19 21.08
N PHE A 184 57.54 -1.98 20.78
CA PHE A 184 57.61 -1.47 19.40
C PHE A 184 59.03 -1.45 18.82
N GLY A 185 60.05 -1.78 19.62
CA GLY A 185 61.45 -1.73 19.20
C GLY A 185 61.95 -0.30 18.93
N LYS A 186 63.25 -0.16 18.69
CA LYS A 186 63.87 1.15 18.46
C LYS A 186 63.34 1.75 17.15
N LYS A 187 62.93 3.03 17.20
CA LYS A 187 62.53 3.82 16.02
C LYS A 187 63.62 3.73 14.96
N SER A 188 63.30 3.10 13.82
CA SER A 188 64.30 2.79 12.80
C SER A 188 64.54 3.91 11.78
N PHE A 189 63.83 5.05 11.86
CA PHE A 189 63.93 6.09 10.83
C PHE A 189 63.75 7.51 11.39
N ASP A 190 64.76 8.06 12.07
CA ASP A 190 64.80 9.50 12.40
C ASP A 190 65.57 10.34 11.36
N LYS A 191 66.18 9.74 10.33
CA LYS A 191 66.89 10.48 9.27
C LYS A 191 66.74 9.85 7.90
N VAL A 192 65.55 9.96 7.30
CA VAL A 192 65.46 10.00 5.85
C VAL A 192 65.43 11.47 5.43
N SER A 193 66.60 12.11 5.45
CA SER A 193 66.81 13.35 4.71
C SER A 193 66.85 12.96 3.24
N VAL A 194 65.75 13.17 2.54
CA VAL A 194 65.68 13.01 1.08
C VAL A 194 66.62 14.07 0.48
N LYS A 195 67.84 13.66 0.13
CA LYS A 195 68.72 14.47 -0.72
C LYS A 195 68.06 14.58 -2.09
N THR A 196 67.47 15.73 -2.37
CA THR A 196 66.99 16.09 -3.71
C THR A 196 68.19 16.30 -4.62
N SER A 197 68.67 15.23 -5.25
CA SER A 197 69.62 15.34 -6.36
C SER A 197 68.85 15.59 -7.65
N THR A 198 68.61 16.86 -7.94
CA THR A 198 68.08 17.33 -9.22
C THR A 198 69.15 17.18 -10.30
N HIS A 199 69.05 16.17 -11.17
CA HIS A 199 69.81 16.14 -12.42
C HIS A 199 69.01 16.87 -13.50
N ARG A 200 69.43 18.09 -13.81
CA ARG A 200 68.82 18.97 -14.82
C ARG A 200 69.16 18.45 -16.23
N ILE A 201 68.14 18.02 -16.97
CA ILE A 201 68.26 17.61 -18.38
C ILE A 201 68.29 18.88 -19.26
N PRO A 202 69.27 19.07 -20.16
CA PRO A 202 69.29 20.21 -21.07
C PRO A 202 68.25 20.07 -22.21
N GLU A 203 67.58 21.18 -22.53
CA GLU A 203 66.57 21.28 -23.58
C GLU A 203 67.18 21.12 -24.98
N LYS A 204 66.52 20.34 -25.85
CA LYS A 204 66.84 20.21 -27.28
C LYS A 204 65.89 21.06 -28.13
N PRO A 205 66.37 21.73 -29.20
CA PRO A 205 65.56 22.63 -30.02
C PRO A 205 64.61 21.90 -30.99
N LYS A 206 63.46 22.55 -31.25
CA LYS A 206 62.35 22.12 -32.10
C LYS A 206 62.71 22.19 -33.59
N VAL A 207 62.30 21.18 -34.38
CA VAL A 207 62.21 21.25 -35.85
C VAL A 207 60.86 20.67 -36.31
N ASN A 208 60.20 21.40 -37.22
CA ASN A 208 58.80 21.26 -37.66
C ASN A 208 58.49 19.97 -38.45
N PRO A 209 57.22 19.50 -38.42
CA PRO A 209 56.79 18.30 -39.13
C PRO A 209 56.45 18.59 -40.60
N ILE A 210 56.95 17.74 -41.50
CA ILE A 210 56.46 17.58 -42.88
C ILE A 210 55.58 16.33 -42.91
N VAL A 211 54.30 16.50 -43.25
CA VAL A 211 53.32 15.42 -43.41
C VAL A 211 53.03 15.25 -44.90
N PRO A 212 53.27 14.06 -45.51
CA PRO A 212 52.70 13.72 -46.79
C PRO A 212 51.26 13.22 -46.64
N LYS A 213 50.39 13.71 -47.52
CA LYS A 213 48.97 13.39 -47.70
C LYS A 213 48.75 11.92 -48.05
N ASP A 214 47.63 11.36 -47.60
CA ASP A 214 46.97 10.29 -48.33
C ASP A 214 45.47 10.53 -48.50
N SER A 215 44.95 10.04 -49.62
CA SER A 215 43.75 10.53 -50.30
C SER A 215 42.57 9.57 -50.13
N LEU A 216 41.48 10.00 -49.51
CA LEU A 216 40.12 9.46 -49.69
C LEU A 216 39.14 10.64 -49.52
N GLN A 217 38.90 11.39 -50.59
CA GLN A 217 37.72 11.32 -51.45
C GLN A 217 36.36 11.42 -50.73
N THR A 218 35.78 12.61 -50.93
CA THR A 218 34.38 12.87 -51.32
C THR A 218 33.25 12.54 -50.34
N SER A 219 32.66 13.60 -49.78
CA SER A 219 31.33 14.04 -50.22
C SER A 219 31.09 15.49 -49.76
N LYS A 220 30.87 16.38 -50.73
CA LYS A 220 30.31 17.72 -50.52
C LYS A 220 28.84 17.57 -50.13
N THR A 221 28.35 18.41 -49.22
CA THR A 221 27.19 19.27 -49.50
C THR A 221 27.17 20.44 -48.51
N ASP A 222 27.17 21.63 -49.10
CA ASP A 222 26.88 22.93 -48.51
C ASP A 222 25.54 22.95 -47.76
N SER A 223 25.48 23.68 -46.65
CA SER A 223 24.55 24.82 -46.50
C SER A 223 24.75 25.56 -45.17
N LEU A 224 25.40 26.71 -45.32
CA LEU A 224 25.25 27.99 -44.63
C LEU A 224 24.14 28.20 -43.56
N ARG A 225 24.58 28.85 -42.47
CA ARG A 225 24.01 30.02 -41.76
C ARG A 225 22.68 29.90 -40.98
N ILE A 226 22.83 29.98 -39.65
CA ILE A 226 22.46 31.12 -38.77
C ILE A 226 21.11 31.81 -39.06
N SER A 227 20.14 31.73 -38.14
CA SER A 227 19.86 32.76 -37.12
C SER A 227 18.48 32.59 -36.46
N LYS A 228 18.42 32.97 -35.17
CA LYS A 228 17.27 33.36 -34.35
C LYS A 228 16.26 32.29 -33.93
#